data_AF-A0A935YXU5-F1
#
_entry.id   AF-A0A935YXU5-F1
#
_cell.length_a   1.000
_cell.length_b   1.000
_cell.length_c   1.000
_cell.angle_alpha   90.00
_cell.angle_beta   90.00
_cell.angle_gamma   90.00
#
_symmetry.space_group_name_H-M   'P 1'
#
loop_
_entity.id
_entity.type
_entity.pdbx_description
1 polymer ?
#
loop_
_entity_poly.entity_id
_entity_poly.type
_entity_poly.pdbx_seq_one_letter_code
_entity_poly.pdbx_strand_id
1 'polypeptide(L)'
;MKPAFHLGARFDVLFLRSAQRDMGVGPYVDLGTSGFDSFESGGGLSWLIPAGSTSFVASGGGQARVAGGTVEPGLTWGLFWGSRSFNYHSAYGYGVGLFAQGRYGLGDSKSFDLVTGVQIDFAMVALPFLLLVNAAR
;
A
#
# COMPACT_ATOMS: atom_id res chain seq x y z
N MET A 1 -11.73 17.42 -9.57
CA MET A 1 -11.27 16.00 -9.56
C MET A 1 -12.16 15.21 -10.51
N LYS A 2 -11.56 14.40 -11.40
CA LYS A 2 -12.31 13.41 -12.20
C LYS A 2 -12.06 12.04 -11.57
N PRO A 3 -13.10 11.22 -11.33
CA PRO A 3 -12.89 9.86 -10.84
C PRO A 3 -12.16 9.04 -11.91
N ALA A 4 -11.14 8.30 -11.50
CA ALA A 4 -10.39 7.38 -12.35
C ALA A 4 -10.17 6.07 -11.59
N PHE A 5 -10.09 4.97 -12.34
CA PHE A 5 -9.71 3.69 -11.78
C PHE A 5 -8.23 3.72 -11.38
N HIS A 6 -7.92 3.20 -10.19
CA HIS A 6 -6.55 3.10 -9.69
C HIS A 6 -6.24 1.64 -9.34
N LEU A 7 -5.13 1.14 -9.88
CA LEU A 7 -4.58 -0.16 -9.53
C LEU A 7 -3.17 0.05 -8.98
N GLY A 8 -2.80 -0.67 -7.93
CA GLY A 8 -1.46 -0.57 -7.39
C GLY A 8 -1.06 -1.75 -6.52
N ALA A 9 0.22 -1.77 -6.19
CA ALA A 9 0.86 -2.69 -5.26
C ALA A 9 1.58 -1.89 -4.18
N ARG A 10 1.58 -2.41 -2.96
CA ARG A 10 2.29 -1.83 -1.83
C ARG A 10 3.06 -2.91 -1.10
N PHE A 11 4.29 -2.59 -0.74
CA PHE A 11 5.20 -3.47 -0.02
C PHE A 11 5.76 -2.71 1.17
N ASP A 12 5.76 -3.30 2.35
CA ASP A 12 6.34 -2.72 3.55
C ASP A 12 7.06 -3.78 4.39
N VAL A 13 8.08 -3.34 5.11
CA VAL A 13 8.80 -4.15 6.08
C VAL A 13 8.69 -3.45 7.42
N LEU A 14 8.07 -4.11 8.40
CA LEU A 14 7.84 -3.53 9.72
C LEU A 14 8.80 -4.15 10.72
N PHE A 15 9.61 -3.29 11.36
CA PHE A 15 10.50 -3.64 12.45
C PHE A 15 9.82 -3.38 13.81
N LEU A 16 10.49 -3.78 14.89
CA LEU A 16 10.08 -3.59 16.29
C LEU A 16 8.85 -4.40 16.72
N ARG A 17 8.46 -5.41 15.94
CA ARG A 17 7.33 -6.30 16.25
C ARG A 17 7.85 -7.66 16.70
N SER A 18 7.39 -8.12 17.86
CA SER A 18 7.60 -9.48 18.38
C SER A 18 6.28 -10.23 18.58
N ALA A 19 5.15 -9.52 18.55
CA ALA A 19 3.81 -10.07 18.67
C ALA A 19 2.78 -9.26 17.85
N GLN A 20 1.58 -9.81 17.71
CA GLN A 20 0.46 -9.18 17.00
C GLN A 20 0.09 -7.79 17.54
N ARG A 21 0.20 -7.59 18.85
CA ARG A 21 -0.19 -6.36 19.56
C ARG A 21 0.92 -5.31 19.63
N ASP A 22 2.05 -5.55 18.99
CA ASP A 22 3.17 -4.61 19.01
C ASP A 22 3.01 -3.59 17.88
N MET A 23 3.44 -2.37 18.19
CA MET A 23 3.62 -1.32 17.19
C MET A 23 4.77 -1.71 16.27
N GLY A 24 4.71 -1.26 15.01
CA GLY A 24 5.78 -1.52 14.05
C GLY A 24 6.10 -0.29 13.23
N VAL A 25 7.35 -0.13 12.83
CA VAL A 25 7.77 0.96 11.95
C VAL A 25 8.75 0.44 10.91
N GLY A 26 8.69 0.97 9.70
CA GLY A 26 9.71 0.67 8.71
C GLY A 26 9.39 1.18 7.31
N PRO A 27 10.27 0.87 6.35
CA PRO A 27 10.17 1.39 5.01
C PRO A 27 8.97 0.77 4.27
N TYR A 28 8.41 1.55 3.36
CA TYR A 28 7.46 1.05 2.37
C TYR A 28 7.79 1.59 0.99
N VAL A 29 7.30 0.88 -0.02
CA VAL A 29 7.22 1.32 -1.41
C VAL A 29 5.82 1.03 -1.93
N ASP A 30 5.29 1.92 -2.75
CA ASP A 30 4.09 1.72 -3.53
C ASP A 30 4.33 1.98 -5.01
N LEU A 31 3.55 1.29 -5.83
CA LEU A 31 3.55 1.38 -7.28
C LEU A 31 2.09 1.37 -7.73
N GLY A 32 1.75 2.14 -8.74
CA GLY A 32 0.38 2.21 -9.22
C GLY A 32 0.23 2.83 -10.60
N THR A 33 -0.99 2.76 -11.09
CA THR A 33 -1.42 3.40 -12.33
C THR A 33 -2.82 3.97 -12.14
N SER A 34 -3.03 5.16 -12.67
CA SER A 34 -4.34 5.83 -12.74
C SER A 34 -4.82 5.79 -14.18
N GLY A 35 -6.03 5.28 -14.43
CA GLY A 35 -6.64 5.25 -15.77
C GLY A 35 -5.85 4.48 -16.85
N PHE A 36 -4.77 3.77 -16.47
CA PHE A 36 -3.78 3.16 -17.38
C PHE A 36 -3.02 4.18 -18.26
N ASP A 37 -3.02 5.46 -17.90
CA ASP A 37 -2.30 6.54 -18.60
C ASP A 37 -1.08 7.07 -17.84
N SER A 38 -1.01 6.79 -16.53
CA SER A 38 0.08 7.18 -15.65
C SER A 38 0.75 5.96 -15.03
N PHE A 39 2.02 6.12 -14.70
CA PHE A 39 2.72 5.27 -13.74
C PHE A 39 3.11 6.10 -12.54
N GLU A 40 2.82 5.62 -11.35
CA GLU A 40 3.05 6.34 -10.09
C GLU A 40 3.84 5.43 -9.15
N SER A 41 4.86 5.98 -8.51
CA SER A 41 5.63 5.30 -7.50
C SER A 41 5.82 6.19 -6.28
N GLY A 42 5.95 5.58 -5.12
CA GLY A 42 6.13 6.30 -3.88
C GLY A 42 6.79 5.42 -2.83
N GLY A 43 7.29 6.08 -1.80
CA GLY A 43 7.99 5.37 -0.75
C GLY A 43 8.41 6.28 0.39
N GLY A 44 8.59 5.68 1.56
CA GLY A 44 8.93 6.39 2.78
C GLY A 44 8.78 5.50 3.99
N LEU A 45 8.19 6.04 5.06
CA LEU A 45 8.00 5.34 6.32
C LEU A 45 6.54 4.98 6.56
N SER A 46 6.35 3.81 7.15
CA SER A 46 5.08 3.28 7.63
C SER A 46 5.15 3.09 9.13
N TRP A 47 4.05 3.36 9.82
CA TRP A 47 3.88 3.19 11.25
C TRP A 47 2.58 2.44 11.52
N LEU A 48 2.72 1.21 11.99
CA LEU A 48 1.63 0.34 12.40
C LEU A 48 1.27 0.60 13.87
N ILE A 49 -0.02 0.85 14.10
CA ILE A 49 -0.65 1.09 15.39
C ILE A 49 -1.72 0.02 15.60
N PRO A 50 -1.54 -0.92 16.54
CA PRO A 50 -2.52 -1.96 16.84
C PRO A 50 -3.83 -1.37 17.39
N ALA A 51 -4.97 -1.90 16.95
CA ALA A 51 -6.31 -1.47 17.34
C ALA A 51 -7.22 -2.70 17.52
N GLY A 52 -7.05 -3.41 18.65
CA GLY A 52 -7.76 -4.64 18.95
C GLY A 52 -7.36 -5.78 18.01
N SER A 53 -8.33 -6.31 17.24
CA SER A 53 -8.09 -7.30 16.18
C SER A 53 -7.67 -6.68 14.84
N THR A 54 -7.72 -5.35 14.73
CA THR A 54 -7.32 -4.58 13.54
C THR A 54 -6.07 -3.76 13.82
N SER A 55 -5.60 -3.00 12.84
CA SER A 55 -4.49 -2.07 12.95
C SER A 55 -4.71 -0.88 12.03
N PHE A 56 -4.24 0.27 12.48
CA PHE A 56 -4.01 1.41 11.60
C PHE A 56 -2.57 1.39 11.10
N VAL A 57 -2.34 1.78 9.85
CA VAL A 57 -0.99 2.04 9.35
C VAL A 57 -0.98 3.44 8.77
N ALA A 58 -0.30 4.36 9.46
CA ALA A 58 -0.01 5.68 8.94
C ALA A 58 1.26 5.60 8.09
N SER A 59 1.33 6.35 6.99
CA SER A 59 2.54 6.41 6.18
C SER A 59 2.72 7.76 5.52
N GLY A 60 3.97 8.10 5.24
CA GLY A 60 4.34 9.33 4.56
C GLY A 60 5.68 9.20 3.86
N GLY A 61 5.86 9.94 2.77
CA GLY A 61 7.08 9.87 1.98
C GLY A 61 7.07 10.71 0.72
N GLY A 62 8.03 10.42 -0.16
CA GLY A 62 8.12 11.01 -1.49
C GLY A 62 7.35 10.17 -2.51
N GLN A 63 6.97 10.82 -3.60
CA GLN A 63 6.36 10.16 -4.75
C GLN A 63 6.92 10.70 -6.07
N ALA A 64 6.80 9.92 -7.13
CA ALA A 64 7.05 10.31 -8.50
C ALA A 64 5.89 9.84 -9.37
N ARG A 65 5.43 10.72 -10.26
CA ARG A 65 4.43 10.43 -11.29
C ARG A 65 5.08 10.53 -12.66
N VAL A 66 4.88 9.52 -13.49
CA VAL A 66 5.26 9.50 -14.90
C VAL A 66 4.00 9.55 -15.74
N ALA A 67 3.81 10.64 -16.47
CA ALA A 67 2.67 10.83 -17.37
C ALA A 67 3.11 11.63 -18.59
N GLY A 68 2.70 11.22 -19.80
CA GLY A 68 3.05 11.93 -21.03
C GLY A 68 4.56 12.05 -21.30
N GLY A 69 5.38 11.17 -20.73
CA GLY A 69 6.85 11.22 -20.85
C GLY A 69 7.55 12.17 -19.87
N THR A 70 6.81 12.85 -18.99
CA THR A 70 7.36 13.73 -17.96
C THR A 70 7.35 13.05 -16.60
N VAL A 71 8.39 13.28 -15.81
CA VAL A 71 8.49 12.84 -14.41
C VAL A 71 8.19 14.01 -13.49
N GLU A 72 7.18 13.88 -12.64
CA GLU A 72 6.79 14.89 -11.67
C GLU A 72 7.03 14.39 -10.23
N PRO A 73 7.85 15.08 -9.44
CA PRO A 73 8.04 14.73 -8.03
C PRO A 73 6.85 15.18 -7.18
N GLY A 74 6.68 14.57 -6.02
CA GLY A 74 5.67 14.98 -5.06
C GLY A 74 5.82 14.35 -3.68
N LEU A 75 4.79 14.54 -2.86
CA LEU A 75 4.67 13.99 -1.51
C LEU A 75 3.44 13.09 -1.41
N THR A 76 3.59 12.00 -0.68
CA THR A 76 2.49 11.07 -0.40
C THR A 76 2.28 10.92 1.10
N TRP A 77 1.02 10.78 1.50
CA TRP A 77 0.62 10.33 2.82
C TRP A 77 -0.47 9.28 2.69
N GLY A 78 -0.56 8.38 3.66
CA GLY A 78 -1.55 7.31 3.62
C GLY A 78 -1.99 6.88 5.00
N LEU A 79 -3.23 6.42 5.07
CA LEU A 79 -3.82 5.74 6.21
C LEU A 79 -4.46 4.45 5.72
N PHE A 80 -4.00 3.33 6.26
CA PHE A 80 -4.66 2.03 6.12
C PHE A 80 -5.36 1.69 7.43
N TRP A 81 -6.51 1.02 7.31
CA TRP A 81 -7.22 0.40 8.43
C TRP A 81 -7.69 -0.99 8.05
N GLY A 82 -7.33 -1.98 8.85
CA GLY A 82 -7.76 -3.36 8.62
C GLY A 82 -6.95 -4.37 9.40
N SER A 83 -6.95 -5.61 8.92
CA SER A 83 -6.12 -6.68 9.49
C SER A 83 -4.68 -6.58 8.99
N ARG A 84 -3.73 -6.74 9.90
CA ARG A 84 -2.29 -6.85 9.64
C ARG A 84 -1.75 -7.98 10.49
N SER A 85 -1.47 -9.13 9.90
CA SER A 85 -1.00 -10.28 10.67
C SER A 85 0.44 -10.09 11.16
N PHE A 86 0.81 -10.86 12.17
CA PHE A 86 2.17 -11.08 12.60
C PHE A 86 2.50 -12.56 12.41
N ASN A 87 3.61 -12.84 11.77
CA ASN A 87 4.05 -14.20 11.50
C ASN A 87 5.28 -14.52 12.35
N TYR A 88 5.14 -15.47 13.27
CA TYR A 88 6.19 -15.87 14.21
C TYR A 88 7.35 -16.65 13.55
N HIS A 89 7.20 -17.05 12.28
CA HIS A 89 8.14 -17.92 11.57
C HIS A 89 8.70 -17.30 10.28
N SER A 90 8.21 -16.12 9.88
CA SER A 90 8.63 -15.47 8.64
C SER A 90 8.39 -13.96 8.70
N ALA A 91 9.13 -13.20 7.89
CA ALA A 91 8.89 -11.77 7.70
C ALA A 91 7.58 -11.48 6.91
N TYR A 92 7.03 -12.49 6.22
CA TYR A 92 5.80 -12.32 5.43
C TYR A 92 4.56 -12.38 6.32
N GLY A 93 3.78 -11.31 6.30
CA GLY A 93 2.47 -11.22 6.95
C GLY A 93 1.39 -10.85 5.93
N TYR A 94 0.15 -11.25 6.24
CA TYR A 94 -1.02 -10.94 5.43
C TYR A 94 -1.65 -9.62 5.87
N GLY A 95 -2.27 -8.92 4.93
CA GLY A 95 -3.05 -7.71 5.17
C GLY A 95 -4.33 -7.65 4.35
N VAL A 96 -5.42 -7.22 4.97
CA VAL A 96 -6.67 -6.90 4.27
C VAL A 96 -7.35 -5.73 4.95
N GLY A 97 -7.76 -4.72 4.19
CA GLY A 97 -8.37 -3.54 4.77
C GLY A 97 -8.68 -2.44 3.77
N LEU A 98 -9.11 -1.31 4.31
CA LEU A 98 -9.37 -0.08 3.58
C LEU A 98 -8.13 0.82 3.64
N PHE A 99 -7.93 1.63 2.60
CA PHE A 99 -6.92 2.67 2.63
C PHE A 99 -7.44 3.99 2.06
N ALA A 100 -6.82 5.07 2.52
CA ALA A 100 -6.88 6.39 1.92
C ALA A 100 -5.45 6.89 1.74
N GLN A 101 -5.12 7.42 0.57
CA GLN A 101 -3.82 7.96 0.22
C GLN A 101 -3.99 9.32 -0.45
N GLY A 102 -3.34 10.34 0.08
CA GLY A 102 -3.23 11.64 -0.56
C GLY A 102 -1.88 11.80 -1.24
N ARG A 103 -1.90 12.39 -2.42
CA ARG A 103 -0.73 12.64 -3.26
C ARG A 103 -0.71 14.12 -3.64
N TYR A 104 0.41 14.78 -3.39
CA TYR A 104 0.60 16.20 -3.71
C TYR A 104 1.78 16.37 -4.67
N GLY A 105 1.47 16.76 -5.92
CA GLY A 105 2.45 17.02 -6.96
C GLY A 105 3.18 18.35 -6.72
N LEU A 106 4.51 18.30 -6.74
CA LEU A 106 5.40 19.46 -6.62
C LEU A 106 5.92 19.95 -7.98
N GLY A 107 5.62 19.22 -9.06
CA GLY A 107 5.95 19.60 -10.43
C GLY A 107 5.01 20.66 -11.03
N ASP A 108 5.19 20.94 -12.32
CA ASP A 108 4.51 22.02 -13.04
C ASP A 108 2.98 21.86 -13.06
N SER A 109 2.48 20.62 -13.09
CA SER A 109 1.04 20.33 -13.09
C SER A 109 0.33 20.65 -11.77
N LYS A 110 1.07 20.83 -10.65
CA LYS A 110 0.56 21.11 -9.29
C LYS A 110 -0.77 20.41 -8.98
N SER A 111 -0.71 19.08 -8.86
CA SER A 111 -1.89 18.23 -8.65
C SER A 111 -2.07 17.84 -7.19
N PHE A 112 -3.34 17.63 -6.79
CA PHE A 112 -3.67 16.93 -5.54
C PHE A 112 -4.66 15.81 -5.87
N ASP A 113 -4.27 14.58 -5.57
CA ASP A 113 -5.05 13.39 -5.80
C ASP A 113 -5.36 12.70 -4.46
N LEU A 114 -6.59 12.23 -4.31
CA LEU A 114 -7.03 11.40 -3.18
C LEU A 114 -7.45 10.04 -3.73
N VAL A 115 -6.72 9.00 -3.34
CA VAL A 115 -6.98 7.61 -3.72
C VAL A 115 -7.54 6.89 -2.51
N THR A 116 -8.68 6.23 -2.68
CA THR A 116 -9.27 5.38 -1.65
C THR A 116 -9.59 4.01 -2.24
N GLY A 117 -9.58 2.99 -1.40
CA GLY A 117 -9.89 1.66 -1.89
C GLY A 117 -9.69 0.56 -0.86
N VAL A 118 -9.66 -0.67 -1.38
CA VAL A 118 -9.37 -1.88 -0.62
C VAL A 118 -7.96 -2.34 -0.96
N GLN A 119 -7.18 -2.67 0.06
CA GLN A 119 -5.90 -3.34 -0.09
C GLN A 119 -6.06 -4.79 0.37
N ILE A 120 -5.67 -5.73 -0.49
CA ILE A 120 -5.72 -7.18 -0.22
C ILE A 120 -4.33 -7.74 -0.50
N ASP A 121 -3.82 -8.54 0.43
CA ASP A 121 -2.58 -9.27 0.26
C ASP A 121 -2.65 -10.22 -0.95
N PHE A 122 -1.63 -10.17 -1.81
CA PHE A 122 -1.62 -10.93 -3.04
C PHE A 122 -1.68 -12.45 -2.80
N ALA A 123 -1.04 -12.95 -1.74
CA ALA A 123 -1.10 -14.37 -1.43
C ALA A 123 -2.53 -14.81 -1.07
N MET A 124 -3.33 -13.96 -0.42
CA MET A 124 -4.74 -14.26 -0.15
C MET A 124 -5.56 -14.37 -1.45
N VAL A 125 -5.27 -13.52 -2.44
CA VAL A 125 -5.89 -13.58 -3.76
C VAL A 125 -5.45 -14.83 -4.53
N ALA A 126 -4.20 -15.27 -4.33
CA ALA A 126 -3.66 -16.46 -4.97
C ALA A 126 -4.20 -17.79 -4.38
N LEU A 127 -4.66 -17.80 -3.11
CA LEU A 127 -5.07 -19.01 -2.40
C LEU A 127 -6.08 -19.90 -3.18
N PRO A 128 -7.18 -19.38 -3.75
CA PRO A 128 -8.14 -20.21 -4.48
C PRO A 128 -7.50 -20.91 -5.70
N PHE A 129 -6.61 -20.21 -6.42
CA PHE A 129 -5.92 -20.77 -7.58
C PHE A 129 -4.91 -21.84 -7.16
N LEU A 130 -4.18 -21.61 -6.07
CA LEU A 130 -3.25 -22.60 -5.52
C LEU A 130 -3.98 -23.88 -5.07
N LEU A 131 -5.16 -23.74 -4.45
CA LEU A 131 -5.99 -24.88 -4.07
C LEU A 131 -6.46 -25.68 -5.29
N LEU A 132 -6.91 -25.01 -6.36
CA LEU A 132 -7.31 -25.67 -7.60
C LEU A 132 -6.16 -26.42 -8.27
N VAL A 133 -4.98 -25.80 -8.35
CA VAL A 133 -3.79 -26.45 -8.92
C VAL A 133 -3.39 -27.66 -8.08
N ASN A 134 -3.45 -27.57 -6.76
CA ASN A 134 -3.13 -28.70 -5.89
C ASN A 134 -4.17 -29.82 -5.96
N ALA A 135 -5.46 -29.50 -6.11
CA ALA A 135 -6.52 -30.51 -6.27
C ALA A 135 -6.47 -31.23 -7.62
N ALA A 136 -5.85 -30.61 -8.63
CA ALA A 136 -5.66 -31.18 -9.96
C ALA A 136 -4.35 -31.98 -10.11
N ARG A 137 -3.50 -32.02 -9.07
CA ARG A 137 -2.26 -32.81 -9.01
C ARG A 137 -2.48 -34.08 -8.22
#